data_AF-A0A7W7ZIK7-F1
#
_entry.id   AF-A0A7W7ZIK7-F1
#
_cell.length_a   1.000
_cell.length_b   1.000
_cell.length_c   1.000
_cell.angle_alpha   90.00
_cell.angle_beta   90.00
_cell.angle_gamma   90.00
#
_symmetry.space_group_name_H-M   'P 1'
#
loop_
_entity.id
_entity.type
_entity.pdbx_description
1 polymer ?
#
loop_
_entity_poly.entity_id
_entity_poly.type
_entity_poly.pdbx_seq_one_letter_code
_entity_poly.pdbx_strand_id
1 'polypeptide(L)'
;MKIATQYGIRQGAIYDYGTYDRIAENHEVEAIYILLPNSMHAEFVVRGAKAGKHILCEKPMATSVKDCERMIDACKAANVMMIAHRSQYESYDRLMMKMIHEGKFGTLTQFIATNSQNQGDPAQ
;
A
#
# COMPACT_ATOMS: atom_id res chain seq x y z
N MET A 1 17.11 -13.76 5.31
CA MET A 1 17.40 -14.45 6.60
C MET A 1 18.08 -13.54 7.63
N LYS A 2 19.19 -12.83 7.33
CA LYS A 2 19.92 -12.00 8.31
C LYS A 2 19.07 -10.96 9.07
N ILE A 3 18.21 -10.21 8.38
CA ILE A 3 17.32 -9.21 9.01
C ILE A 3 16.28 -9.90 9.92
N ALA A 4 15.62 -10.95 9.45
CA ALA A 4 14.63 -11.68 10.24
C ALA A 4 15.24 -12.25 11.54
N THR A 5 16.47 -12.77 11.48
CA THR A 5 17.22 -13.21 12.66
C THR A 5 17.50 -12.06 13.63
N GLN A 6 17.91 -10.89 13.12
CA GLN A 6 18.20 -9.69 13.93
C GLN A 6 16.98 -9.25 14.76
N TYR A 7 15.78 -9.38 14.21
CA TYR A 7 14.53 -9.01 14.90
C TYR A 7 13.82 -10.19 15.59
N GLY A 8 14.46 -11.36 15.68
CA GLY A 8 13.91 -12.52 16.38
C GLY A 8 12.64 -13.10 15.74
N ILE A 9 12.45 -12.92 14.44
CA ILE A 9 11.28 -13.45 13.72
C ILE A 9 11.35 -14.98 13.70
N ARG A 10 10.26 -15.64 14.15
CA ARG A 10 10.14 -17.10 14.13
C ARG A 10 10.28 -17.62 12.71
N GLN A 11 11.01 -18.72 12.53
CA GLN A 11 11.23 -19.33 11.20
C GLN A 11 9.91 -19.67 10.47
N GLY A 12 8.88 -20.11 11.20
CA GLY A 12 7.56 -20.40 10.62
C GLY A 12 6.76 -19.17 10.19
N ALA A 13 7.22 -17.95 10.50
CA ALA A 13 6.63 -16.69 10.08
C ALA A 13 7.45 -15.99 8.98
N ILE A 14 8.43 -16.69 8.40
CA ILE A 14 9.25 -16.19 7.29
C ILE A 14 8.77 -16.88 6.02
N TYR A 15 8.44 -16.07 5.02
CA TYR A 15 7.99 -16.50 3.71
C TYR A 15 8.89 -15.88 2.65
N ASP A 16 9.06 -16.58 1.53
CA ASP A 16 9.63 -16.04 0.31
C ASP A 16 8.55 -15.83 -0.75
N TYR A 17 8.93 -15.33 -1.92
CA TYR A 17 7.98 -15.07 -3.01
C TYR A 17 7.24 -16.32 -3.51
N GLY A 18 7.86 -17.51 -3.42
CA GLY A 18 7.25 -18.77 -3.82
C GLY A 18 6.29 -19.32 -2.77
N THR A 19 6.60 -19.12 -1.49
CA THR A 19 5.86 -19.65 -0.34
C THR A 19 4.87 -18.65 0.28
N TYR A 20 4.80 -17.42 -0.24
CA TYR A 20 3.94 -16.36 0.24
C TYR A 20 2.48 -16.78 0.46
N ASP A 21 1.91 -17.62 -0.41
CA ASP A 21 0.51 -18.06 -0.30
C ASP A 21 0.24 -18.88 0.98
N ARG A 22 1.28 -19.46 1.61
CA ARG A 22 1.16 -20.16 2.90
C ARG A 22 0.78 -19.25 4.05
N ILE A 23 0.82 -17.92 3.87
CA ILE A 23 0.25 -16.97 4.85
C ILE A 23 -1.23 -17.25 5.12
N ALA A 24 -1.97 -17.85 4.18
CA ALA A 24 -3.36 -18.26 4.41
C ALA A 24 -3.50 -19.24 5.60
N GLU A 25 -2.49 -20.09 5.83
CA GLU A 25 -2.45 -21.09 6.91
C GLU A 25 -2.04 -20.48 8.27
N ASN A 26 -1.52 -19.24 8.26
CA ASN A 26 -1.07 -18.57 9.47
C ASN A 26 -2.14 -17.62 10.01
N HIS A 27 -2.84 -18.07 11.04
CA HIS A 27 -3.88 -17.29 11.71
C HIS A 27 -3.36 -16.11 12.54
N GLU A 28 -2.05 -16.05 12.83
CA GLU A 28 -1.44 -14.90 13.53
C GLU A 28 -1.21 -13.70 12.59
N VAL A 29 -1.27 -13.92 11.26
CA VAL A 29 -1.17 -12.83 10.28
C VAL A 29 -2.58 -12.33 9.95
N GLU A 30 -2.89 -11.11 10.37
CA GLU A 30 -4.18 -10.46 10.09
C GLU A 30 -4.10 -9.52 8.87
N ALA A 31 -2.94 -8.90 8.68
CA ALA A 31 -2.70 -7.91 7.63
C ALA A 31 -1.32 -8.11 6.98
N ILE A 32 -1.21 -7.67 5.74
CA ILE A 32 0.02 -7.71 4.94
C ILE A 32 0.31 -6.30 4.44
N TYR A 33 1.54 -5.86 4.68
CA TYR A 33 2.07 -4.61 4.13
C TYR A 33 3.00 -4.90 2.95
N ILE A 34 2.58 -4.51 1.75
CA ILE A 34 3.31 -4.72 0.50
C ILE A 34 4.25 -3.53 0.24
N LEU A 35 5.56 -3.79 0.36
CA LEU A 35 6.68 -2.85 0.16
C LEU A 35 7.55 -3.24 -1.06
N LEU A 36 6.98 -3.97 -2.01
CA LEU A 36 7.70 -4.52 -3.16
C LEU A 36 7.95 -3.45 -4.24
N PRO A 37 8.76 -3.73 -5.27
CA PRO A 37 8.79 -2.88 -6.46
C PRO A 37 7.39 -2.70 -7.07
N ASN A 38 7.10 -1.52 -7.63
CA ASN A 38 5.77 -1.16 -8.15
C ASN A 38 5.18 -2.20 -9.13
N SER A 39 6.02 -2.85 -9.93
CA SER A 39 5.62 -3.88 -10.90
C SER A 39 5.12 -5.18 -10.25
N MET A 40 5.45 -5.42 -8.98
CA MET A 40 5.08 -6.62 -8.24
C MET A 40 3.84 -6.43 -7.36
N HIS A 41 3.42 -5.18 -7.10
CA HIS A 41 2.28 -4.90 -6.22
C HIS A 41 1.03 -5.71 -6.58
N ALA A 42 0.63 -5.70 -7.85
CA ALA A 42 -0.61 -6.33 -8.30
C ALA A 42 -0.62 -7.85 -8.17
N GLU A 43 0.53 -8.51 -8.26
CA GLU A 43 0.61 -9.96 -8.00
C GLU A 43 0.37 -10.24 -6.52
N PHE A 44 1.13 -9.59 -5.64
CA PHE A 44 1.13 -9.92 -4.22
C PHE A 44 -0.10 -9.40 -3.48
N VAL A 45 -0.71 -8.30 -3.92
CA VAL A 45 -2.02 -7.87 -3.41
C VAL A 45 -3.09 -8.89 -3.74
N VAL A 46 -3.15 -9.41 -4.98
CA VAL A 46 -4.15 -10.41 -5.36
C VAL A 46 -3.94 -11.72 -4.60
N ARG A 47 -2.69 -12.14 -4.42
CA ARG A 47 -2.36 -13.34 -3.62
C ARG A 47 -2.72 -13.16 -2.15
N GLY A 48 -2.40 -12.02 -1.55
CA GLY A 48 -2.72 -11.73 -0.15
C GLY A 48 -4.22 -11.60 0.10
N ALA A 49 -4.96 -10.99 -0.84
CA ALA A 49 -6.42 -10.93 -0.78
C ALA A 49 -7.06 -12.33 -0.88
N LYS A 50 -6.54 -13.21 -1.75
CA LYS A 50 -6.98 -14.62 -1.82
C LYS A 50 -6.69 -15.40 -0.53
N ALA A 51 -5.62 -15.05 0.18
CA ALA A 51 -5.31 -15.60 1.51
C ALA A 51 -6.22 -15.04 2.62
N GLY A 52 -7.18 -14.16 2.28
CA GLY A 52 -8.15 -13.59 3.22
C GLY A 52 -7.55 -12.57 4.19
N LYS A 53 -6.40 -11.96 3.86
CA LYS A 53 -5.70 -11.01 4.73
C LYS A 53 -6.03 -9.56 4.37
N HIS A 54 -6.01 -8.65 5.35
CA HIS A 54 -6.04 -7.22 5.08
C HIS A 54 -4.76 -6.79 4.35
N ILE A 55 -4.87 -5.85 3.42
CA ILE A 55 -3.78 -5.39 2.56
C ILE A 55 -3.56 -3.90 2.76
N LEU A 56 -2.34 -3.54 3.12
CA LEU A 56 -1.79 -2.20 2.93
C LEU A 56 -0.76 -2.29 1.81
N CYS A 57 -0.93 -1.53 0.73
CA CYS A 57 0.01 -1.54 -0.41
C CYS A 57 0.68 -0.17 -0.54
N GLU A 58 2.00 -0.13 -0.69
CA GLU A 58 2.70 1.13 -0.95
C GLU A 58 2.26 1.81 -2.24
N LYS A 59 2.45 3.12 -2.29
CA LYS A 59 2.20 3.94 -3.49
C LYS A 59 3.44 3.95 -4.41
N PRO A 60 3.27 4.07 -5.73
CA PRO A 60 2.00 4.01 -6.47
C PRO A 60 1.40 2.61 -6.42
N MET A 61 0.06 2.54 -6.50
CA MET A 61 -0.69 1.29 -6.37
C MET A 61 -0.21 0.20 -7.34
N ALA A 62 -0.07 0.53 -8.63
CA ALA A 62 0.51 -0.33 -9.65
C ALA A 62 1.09 0.51 -10.79
N THR A 63 1.71 -0.14 -11.78
CA THR A 63 2.27 0.49 -12.99
C THR A 63 1.26 0.66 -14.12
N SER A 64 0.04 0.13 -13.98
CA SER A 64 -1.03 0.25 -14.99
C SER A 64 -2.42 0.34 -14.34
N VAL A 65 -3.36 1.01 -15.02
CA VAL A 65 -4.76 1.08 -14.56
C VAL A 65 -5.39 -0.31 -14.48
N LYS A 66 -5.12 -1.17 -15.47
CA LYS A 66 -5.62 -2.55 -15.51
C LYS A 66 -5.18 -3.35 -14.29
N ASP A 67 -3.95 -3.16 -13.83
CA ASP A 67 -3.46 -3.83 -12.62
C ASP A 67 -4.09 -3.25 -11.35
N CYS A 68 -4.32 -1.94 -11.29
CA CYS A 68 -5.09 -1.32 -10.21
C CYS A 68 -6.51 -1.90 -10.13
N GLU A 69 -7.21 -2.04 -11.26
CA GLU A 69 -8.55 -2.65 -11.31
C GLU A 69 -8.51 -4.09 -10.81
N ARG A 70 -7.53 -4.88 -11.25
CA ARG A 70 -7.35 -6.27 -10.80
C ARG A 70 -7.16 -6.37 -9.28
N MET A 71 -6.39 -5.44 -8.70
CA MET A 71 -6.19 -5.37 -7.25
C MET A 71 -7.47 -4.98 -6.50
N ILE A 72 -8.21 -3.97 -7.00
CA ILE A 72 -9.50 -3.56 -6.43
C ILE A 72 -10.46 -4.75 -6.45
N ASP A 73 -10.59 -5.43 -7.59
CA ASP A 73 -11.51 -6.56 -7.76
C ASP A 73 -11.19 -7.72 -6.81
N ALA A 74 -9.90 -8.04 -6.62
CA ALA A 74 -9.50 -9.07 -5.67
C ALA A 74 -9.84 -8.72 -4.21
N CYS A 75 -9.85 -7.43 -3.88
CA CYS A 75 -10.10 -6.94 -2.52
C CYS A 75 -11.57 -6.54 -2.25
N LYS A 76 -12.40 -6.39 -3.30
CA LYS A 76 -13.80 -5.91 -3.23
C LYS A 76 -14.67 -6.74 -2.29
N ALA A 77 -14.51 -8.06 -2.29
CA ALA A 77 -15.38 -8.95 -1.53
C ALA A 77 -15.25 -8.81 -0.01
N ALA A 78 -14.16 -8.21 0.48
CA ALA A 78 -13.85 -8.15 1.91
C ALA A 78 -13.43 -6.75 2.42
N ASN A 79 -13.45 -5.70 1.58
CA ASN A 79 -12.93 -4.36 1.91
C ASN A 79 -11.50 -4.38 2.48
N VAL A 80 -10.68 -5.29 2.00
CA VAL A 80 -9.37 -5.62 2.57
C VAL A 80 -8.22 -4.78 2.00
N MET A 81 -8.43 -3.56 1.49
CA MET A 81 -7.34 -2.83 0.83
C MET A 81 -7.27 -1.34 1.19
N MET A 82 -6.06 -0.90 1.50
CA MET A 82 -5.66 0.50 1.59
C MET A 82 -4.37 0.72 0.82
N ILE A 83 -4.26 1.85 0.12
CA ILE A 83 -2.99 2.32 -0.45
C ILE A 83 -2.31 3.24 0.56
N ALA A 84 -1.03 3.03 0.85
CA ALA A 84 -0.26 3.71 1.89
C ALA A 84 0.07 5.17 1.50
N HIS A 85 -0.96 6.00 1.38
CA HIS A 85 -0.83 7.41 1.05
C HIS A 85 -0.79 8.26 2.33
N ARG A 86 0.40 8.31 2.96
CA ARG A 86 0.65 8.96 4.26
C ARG A 86 0.02 10.36 4.40
N SER A 87 0.06 11.20 3.36
CA SER A 87 -0.50 12.56 3.38
C SER A 87 -1.97 12.62 3.81
N GLN A 88 -2.78 11.59 3.53
CA GLN A 88 -4.17 11.55 4.00
C GLN A 88 -4.31 11.53 5.54
N TYR A 89 -3.22 11.23 6.25
CA TYR A 89 -3.15 11.13 7.70
C TYR A 89 -2.32 12.24 8.35
N GLU A 90 -1.82 13.20 7.59
CA GLU A 90 -1.10 14.35 8.15
C GLU A 90 -2.09 15.34 8.77
N SER A 91 -1.72 15.92 9.91
CA SER A 91 -2.60 16.84 10.66
C SER A 91 -2.98 18.08 9.83
N TYR A 92 -2.01 18.64 9.09
CA TYR A 92 -2.23 19.81 8.24
C TYR A 92 -3.09 19.49 7.01
N ASP A 93 -2.89 18.33 6.38
CA ASP A 93 -3.71 17.91 5.23
C ASP A 93 -5.16 17.69 5.66
N ARG A 94 -5.39 17.03 6.81
CA ARG A 94 -6.74 16.86 7.38
C ARG A 94 -7.38 18.18 7.78
N LEU A 95 -6.62 19.10 8.36
CA LEU A 95 -7.13 20.44 8.70
C LEU A 95 -7.51 21.22 7.44
N MET A 96 -6.68 21.17 6.39
CA MET A 96 -6.96 21.80 5.11
C MET A 96 -8.27 21.26 4.51
N MET A 97 -8.42 19.93 4.44
CA MET A 97 -9.65 19.30 3.96
C MET A 97 -10.89 19.70 4.77
N LYS A 98 -10.77 19.77 6.11
CA LYS A 98 -11.84 20.27 6.98
C LYS A 98 -12.22 21.71 6.64
N MET A 99 -11.25 22.61 6.53
CA MET A 99 -11.49 24.03 6.21
C MET A 99 -12.13 24.22 4.83
N ILE A 100 -11.72 23.40 3.84
CA ILE A 100 -12.34 23.37 2.51
C ILE A 100 -13.81 22.95 2.61
N HIS A 101 -14.12 21.85 3.31
CA HIS A 101 -15.51 21.40 3.47
C HIS A 101 -16.39 22.37 4.26
N GLU A 102 -15.81 23.12 5.21
CA GLU A 102 -16.49 24.20 5.94
C GLU A 102 -16.66 25.49 5.11
N GLY A 103 -16.19 25.52 3.87
CA GLY A 103 -16.31 26.69 2.99
C GLY A 103 -15.45 27.89 3.43
N LYS A 104 -14.41 27.67 4.25
CA LYS A 104 -13.56 28.76 4.79
C LYS A 104 -12.84 29.58 3.72
N PHE A 105 -12.69 29.03 2.51
CA PHE A 105 -12.03 29.67 1.39
C PHE A 105 -13.01 30.18 0.32
N GLY A 106 -14.33 30.09 0.55
CA GLY A 106 -15.34 30.37 -0.47
C GLY A 106 -15.30 29.35 -1.62
N THR A 107 -15.65 29.80 -2.84
CA THR A 107 -15.59 28.96 -4.04
C THR A 107 -14.13 28.72 -4.44
N LEU A 108 -13.68 27.46 -4.37
CA LEU A 108 -12.36 27.07 -4.84
C LEU A 108 -12.24 27.27 -6.36
N THR A 109 -11.23 28.03 -6.79
CA THR A 109 -10.98 28.32 -8.21
C THR A 109 -9.73 27.61 -8.75
N GLN A 110 -8.73 27.38 -7.91
CA GLN A 110 -7.46 26.78 -8.32
C GLN A 110 -6.80 26.02 -7.17
N PHE A 111 -6.12 24.92 -7.52
CA PHE A 111 -5.20 24.19 -6.66
C PHE A 111 -3.88 23.97 -7.42
N ILE A 112 -2.76 24.25 -6.78
CA ILE A 112 -1.41 24.05 -7.34
C ILE A 112 -0.63 23.18 -6.36
N ALA A 113 -0.05 22.09 -6.86
CA ALA A 113 0.84 21.23 -6.10
C ALA A 113 2.12 20.96 -6.90
N THR A 114 3.25 21.02 -6.21
CA THR A 114 4.58 20.77 -6.79
C THR A 114 5.30 19.75 -5.93
N ASN A 115 5.80 18.69 -6.55
CA ASN A 115 6.70 17.72 -5.93
C ASN A 115 7.96 17.62 -6.80
N SER A 116 9.10 17.98 -6.21
CA SER A 116 10.40 17.96 -6.89
C SER A 116 11.30 16.96 -6.19
N GLN A 117 11.88 16.04 -6.95
CA GLN A 117 12.81 15.04 -6.45
C GLN A 117 14.02 15.00 -7.37
N ASN A 118 15.21 14.91 -6.78
CA ASN A 118 16.40 14.57 -7.54
C ASN A 118 16.43 13.04 -7.68
N GLN A 119 16.01 12.56 -8.85
CA GLN A 119 16.16 11.15 -9.21
C GLN A 119 17.58 10.99 -9.74
N GLY A 120 18.44 10.33 -8.98
CA GLY A 120 19.81 10.03 -9.39
C GLY A 120 19.85 9.13 -10.63
N ASP A 121 21.05 8.81 -11.11
CA ASP A 121 21.22 7.91 -12.24
C ASP A 121 20.65 6.52 -11.89
N PRO A 122 19.64 6.01 -12.62
CA PRO A 122 19.08 4.68 -12.37
C PRO A 122 20.06 3.54 -12.62
N ALA A 123 21.25 3.82 -13.17
CA ALA A 123 22.35 2.88 -13.36
C ALA A 123 23.45 2.95 -12.29
N GLN A 124 23.35 3.83 -11.28
CA GLN A 124 24.28 3.92 -10.14
C GLN A 124 23.87 3.05 -8.95
#